data_AF-A0A9D2VJT8-F1
#
_entry.id   AF-A0A9D2VJT8-F1
#
_cell.length_a   1.000
_cell.length_b   1.000
_cell.length_c   1.000
_cell.angle_alpha   90.00
_cell.angle_beta   90.00
_cell.angle_gamma   90.00
#
_symmetry.space_group_name_H-M   'P 1'
#
loop_
_entity.id
_entity.type
_entity.pdbx_description
1 polymer ?
#
loop_
_entity_poly.entity_id
_entity_poly.type
_entity_poly.pdbx_seq_one_letter_code
_entity_poly.pdbx_strand_id
1 'polypeptide(L)'
;MDMKVVVAHPHQQHSYRLASAIKKAGHELVYVTTVYNKPFSLTKIVESLLSGDDRKKAQSRRCDYLKDSEVKQFCELGGLIVLLLFRLDRKKRLYNFVYSFVRKKFGIKAARFAHKI
;
A
#
# COMPACT_ATOMS: atom_id res chain seq x y z
N MET A 1 3.97 0.62 28.09
CA MET A 1 4.04 -0.67 27.38
C MET A 1 4.34 -0.37 25.92
N ASP A 2 5.57 -0.58 25.48
CA ASP A 2 5.95 -0.41 24.07
C ASP A 2 5.48 -1.63 23.28
N MET A 3 4.38 -1.48 22.55
CA MET A 3 3.88 -2.50 21.63
C MET A 3 4.35 -2.18 20.22
N LYS A 4 4.82 -3.21 19.51
CA LYS A 4 5.11 -3.13 18.09
C LYS A 4 3.89 -3.57 17.29
N VAL A 5 3.33 -2.65 16.52
CA VAL A 5 2.06 -2.86 15.82
C VAL A 5 2.30 -2.90 14.31
N VAL A 6 1.69 -3.88 13.65
CA VAL A 6 1.66 -3.96 12.18
C VAL A 6 0.26 -3.63 11.71
N VAL A 7 0.14 -2.54 10.95
CA VAL A 7 -1.11 -2.22 10.25
C VAL A 7 -0.94 -2.62 8.79
N ALA A 8 -1.53 -3.76 8.42
CA ALA A 8 -1.43 -4.30 7.07
C ALA A 8 -2.74 -4.12 6.30
N HIS A 9 -2.70 -3.37 5.19
CA HIS A 9 -3.84 -3.26 4.29
C HIS A 9 -3.39 -3.06 2.83
N PRO A 10 -3.88 -3.88 1.89
CA PRO A 10 -3.54 -3.71 0.49
C PRO A 10 -4.36 -2.56 -0.15
N HIS A 11 -3.76 -1.82 -1.09
CA HIS A 11 -4.40 -0.81 -1.95
C HIS A 11 -4.92 0.49 -1.28
N GLN A 12 -4.95 0.60 0.05
CA GLN A 12 -5.71 1.66 0.73
C GLN A 12 -4.93 2.88 1.23
N GLN A 13 -5.66 3.99 1.22
CA GLN A 13 -5.32 5.25 1.89
C GLN A 13 -6.01 5.43 3.26
N HIS A 14 -7.17 4.81 3.52
CA HIS A 14 -7.87 5.02 4.80
C HIS A 14 -7.15 4.36 5.99
N SER A 15 -6.44 3.27 5.69
CA SER A 15 -5.24 2.76 6.35
C SER A 15 -4.56 3.67 7.36
N TYR A 16 -4.20 4.82 6.79
CA TYR A 16 -3.28 5.76 7.38
C TYR A 16 -3.86 6.41 8.64
N ARG A 17 -5.19 6.48 8.79
CA ARG A 17 -5.79 7.07 9.99
C ARG A 17 -5.50 6.24 11.22
N LEU A 18 -5.67 4.92 11.13
CA LEU A 18 -5.36 3.99 12.21
C LEU A 18 -3.85 3.97 12.49
N ALA A 19 -3.05 3.83 11.44
CA ALA A 19 -1.59 3.89 11.52
C ALA A 19 -1.11 5.18 12.21
N SER A 20 -1.62 6.34 11.78
CA SER A 20 -1.27 7.63 12.37
C SER A 20 -1.71 7.75 13.82
N ALA A 21 -2.89 7.22 14.18
CA ALA A 21 -3.38 7.24 15.56
C ALA A 21 -2.48 6.40 16.49
N ILE A 22 -2.10 5.20 16.06
CA ILE A 22 -1.19 4.32 16.81
C ILE A 22 0.17 5.00 17.04
N LYS A 23 0.72 5.61 15.98
CA LYS A 23 1.98 6.36 16.08
C LYS A 23 1.87 7.56 17.01
N LYS A 24 0.77 8.32 16.95
CA LYS A 24 0.50 9.45 17.85
C LYS A 24 0.34 9.04 19.31
N ALA A 25 -0.10 7.81 19.56
CA ALA A 25 -0.18 7.23 20.90
C ALA A 25 1.19 6.76 21.45
N GLY A 26 2.27 6.90 20.68
CA GLY A 26 3.63 6.58 21.13
C GLY A 26 4.06 5.13 20.89
N HIS A 27 3.31 4.35 20.10
CA HIS A 27 3.66 2.96 19.81
C HIS A 27 4.54 2.82 18.55
N GLU A 28 5.43 1.83 18.56
CA GLU A 28 6.20 1.46 17.37
C GLU A 28 5.26 0.86 16.32
N LEU A 29 5.33 1.35 15.10
CA LEU A 29 4.41 0.99 14.03
C LEU A 29 5.16 0.67 12.75
N VAL A 30 4.76 -0.43 12.11
CA VAL A 30 5.05 -0.68 10.70
C VAL A 30 3.77 -0.74 9.89
N TYR A 31 3.63 0.15 8.93
CA TYR A 31 2.53 0.17 7.97
C TYR A 31 2.88 -0.68 6.75
N VAL A 32 2.05 -1.67 6.43
CA VAL A 32 2.27 -2.59 5.33
C VAL A 32 1.19 -2.39 4.28
N THR A 33 1.57 -2.11 3.04
CA THR A 33 0.61 -1.92 1.94
C THR A 33 1.15 -2.41 0.59
N THR A 34 0.32 -2.37 -0.45
CA THR A 34 0.74 -2.70 -1.82
C THR A 34 1.30 -1.48 -2.53
N VAL A 35 0.57 -0.36 -2.51
CA VAL A 35 0.89 0.85 -3.28
C VAL A 35 1.11 2.00 -2.30
N TYR A 36 2.30 2.62 -2.34
CA TYR A 36 2.65 3.78 -1.54
C TYR A 36 3.65 4.63 -2.31
N ASN A 37 3.42 5.94 -2.36
CA ASN A 37 4.25 6.86 -3.09
C ASN A 37 5.44 7.32 -2.23
N LYS A 38 6.51 6.51 -2.25
CA LYS A 38 7.80 6.85 -1.61
C LYS A 38 8.97 6.82 -2.59
N PRO A 39 10.11 7.45 -2.26
CA PRO A 39 11.31 7.37 -3.08
C PRO A 39 11.66 5.92 -3.44
N PHE A 40 12.10 5.71 -4.68
CA PHE A 40 12.51 4.41 -5.24
C PHE A 40 11.41 3.33 -5.31
N SER A 41 10.14 3.70 -5.12
CA SER A 41 9.00 2.80 -5.32
C SER A 41 8.57 2.75 -6.80
N LEU A 42 7.99 1.63 -7.25
CA LEU A 42 7.40 1.56 -8.59
C LEU A 42 6.27 2.58 -8.75
N THR A 43 5.57 2.88 -7.67
CA THR A 43 4.52 3.91 -7.60
C THR A 43 5.08 5.28 -7.96
N LYS A 44 6.31 5.60 -7.53
CA LYS A 44 6.98 6.87 -7.86
C LYS A 44 7.37 6.96 -9.34
N ILE A 45 7.81 5.85 -9.93
CA ILE A 45 8.12 5.75 -11.36
C ILE A 45 6.83 5.91 -12.19
N VAL A 46 5.74 5.24 -11.78
CA VAL A 46 4.45 5.40 -12.42
C VAL A 46 3.93 6.84 -12.27
N GLU A 47 4.10 7.47 -11.11
CA GLU A 47 3.75 8.89 -10.91
C GLU A 47 4.41 9.80 -11.95
N SER A 48 5.71 9.62 -12.24
CA SER A 48 6.42 10.45 -13.24
C SER A 48 5.93 10.28 -14.68
N LEU A 49 5.28 9.15 -14.97
CA LEU A 49 4.69 8.88 -16.29
C LEU A 49 3.25 9.41 -16.42
N LEU A 50 2.60 9.70 -15.30
CA LEU A 50 1.21 10.17 -15.27
C LEU A 50 1.14 11.70 -15.37
N SER A 51 0.04 12.19 -15.95
CA SER A 51 -0.26 13.62 -16.04
C SER A 51 -1.62 13.94 -15.40
N GLY A 52 -1.88 15.23 -15.18
CA GLY A 52 -3.17 15.73 -14.67
C GLY A 52 -3.63 15.08 -13.38
N ASP A 53 -4.90 14.66 -13.35
CA ASP A 53 -5.54 14.11 -12.15
C ASP A 53 -5.00 12.74 -11.73
N ASP A 54 -4.46 11.97 -12.66
CA ASP A 54 -3.86 10.68 -12.34
C ASP A 54 -2.55 10.81 -11.59
N ARG A 55 -1.76 11.84 -11.94
CA ARG A 55 -0.57 12.22 -11.17
C ARG A 55 -0.95 12.65 -9.76
N LYS A 56 -1.97 13.50 -9.59
CA LYS A 56 -2.48 13.90 -8.26
C LYS A 56 -2.94 12.69 -7.43
N LYS A 57 -3.65 11.74 -8.05
CA LYS A 57 -4.06 10.49 -7.39
C LYS A 57 -2.86 9.65 -6.97
N ALA A 58 -1.82 9.52 -7.80
CA ALA A 58 -0.58 8.83 -7.43
C ALA A 58 0.13 9.55 -6.25
N GLN A 59 0.21 10.88 -6.29
CA GLN A 59 0.77 11.70 -5.23
C GLN A 59 0.05 11.51 -3.89
N SER A 60 -1.29 11.46 -3.90
CA SER A 60 -2.10 11.26 -2.70
C SER A 60 -1.92 9.89 -2.02
N ARG A 61 -1.21 8.92 -2.64
CA ARG A 61 -0.90 7.62 -2.03
C ARG A 61 0.32 7.67 -1.11
N ARG A 62 0.49 8.78 -0.39
CA ARG A 62 1.52 9.00 0.65
C ARG A 62 0.82 9.55 1.89
N CYS A 63 1.36 9.25 3.06
CA CYS A 63 0.89 9.83 4.31
C CYS A 63 2.04 10.57 4.98
N ASP A 64 1.90 11.90 5.15
CA ASP A 64 2.97 12.73 5.70
C ASP A 64 3.23 12.46 7.19
N TYR A 65 2.27 11.86 7.90
CA TYR A 65 2.44 11.43 9.29
C TYR A 65 3.31 10.17 9.43
N LEU A 66 3.51 9.41 8.36
CA LEU A 66 4.33 8.20 8.35
C LEU A 66 5.68 8.49 7.68
N LYS A 67 6.77 8.07 8.33
CA LYS A 67 8.11 8.09 7.73
C LYS A 67 8.20 6.97 6.69
N ASP A 68 8.98 7.17 5.63
CA ASP A 68 9.16 6.15 4.60
C ASP A 68 9.78 4.84 5.12
N SER A 69 10.54 4.93 6.23
CA SER A 69 11.10 3.80 6.97
C SER A 69 10.05 2.97 7.71
N GLU A 70 8.92 3.59 8.10
CA GLU A 70 7.80 2.95 8.78
C GLU A 70 6.85 2.25 7.78
N VAL A 71 7.08 2.43 6.47
CA VAL A 71 6.22 1.89 5.41
C VAL A 71 6.91 0.76 4.65
N LYS A 72 6.34 -0.45 4.74
CA LYS A 72 6.75 -1.61 3.94
C LYS A 72 5.76 -1.85 2.80
N GLN A 73 6.28 -1.97 1.58
CA GLN A 73 5.48 -2.33 0.41
C GLN A 73 5.64 -3.81 0.05
N PHE A 74 4.54 -4.51 -0.16
CA PHE A 74 4.53 -5.87 -0.69
C PHE A 74 3.67 -5.94 -1.93
N CYS A 75 4.12 -6.69 -2.94
CA CYS A 75 3.35 -6.91 -4.16
C CYS A 75 2.99 -5.60 -4.88
N GLU A 76 3.88 -4.61 -4.87
CA GLU A 76 3.64 -3.28 -5.42
C GLU A 76 3.22 -3.31 -6.89
N LEU A 77 3.98 -4.02 -7.74
CA LEU A 77 3.63 -4.19 -9.15
C LEU A 77 2.22 -4.78 -9.33
N GLY A 78 1.87 -5.78 -8.54
CA GLY A 78 0.53 -6.36 -8.55
C GLY A 78 -0.55 -5.37 -8.13
N GLY A 79 -0.27 -4.53 -7.11
CA GLY A 79 -1.16 -3.44 -6.70
C GLY A 79 -1.37 -2.40 -7.80
N LEU A 80 -0.32 -2.05 -8.55
CA LEU A 80 -0.41 -1.15 -9.70
C LEU A 80 -1.20 -1.77 -10.86
N ILE A 81 -0.99 -3.06 -11.16
CA ILE A 81 -1.77 -3.79 -12.17
C ILE A 81 -3.25 -3.84 -11.77
N VAL A 82 -3.57 -4.09 -10.49
CA VAL A 82 -4.95 -4.04 -9.99
C VAL A 82 -5.58 -2.67 -10.23
N LEU A 83 -4.86 -1.58 -9.95
CA LEU A 83 -5.34 -0.22 -10.18
C LEU A 83 -5.56 0.08 -11.67
N LEU A 84 -4.71 -0.44 -12.55
CA LEU A 84 -4.85 -0.32 -13.99
C LEU A 84 -6.05 -1.11 -14.52
N LEU A 85 -6.16 -2.39 -14.13
CA LEU A 85 -7.26 -3.28 -14.53
C LEU A 85 -8.61 -2.79 -14.02
N PHE A 86 -8.66 -2.14 -12.85
CA PHE A 86 -9.88 -1.52 -12.35
C PHE A 86 -10.47 -0.50 -13.33
N ARG A 87 -9.62 0.12 -14.17
CA ARG A 87 -10.04 1.09 -15.19
C ARG A 87 -10.31 0.45 -16.56
N LEU A 88 -9.47 -0.51 -16.95
CA LEU A 88 -9.51 -1.10 -18.30
C LEU A 88 -10.46 -2.29 -18.43
N ASP A 89 -10.54 -3.15 -17.42
CA ASP A 89 -11.31 -4.40 -17.48
C ASP A 89 -12.77 -4.17 -17.06
N ARG A 90 -13.59 -3.69 -18.01
CA ARG A 90 -15.04 -3.48 -17.78
C ARG A 90 -15.78 -4.75 -17.35
N LYS A 91 -15.33 -5.92 -17.81
CA LYS A 91 -15.94 -7.23 -17.46
C LYS A 91 -15.48 -7.75 -16.09
N LYS A 92 -14.49 -7.09 -15.46
CA LYS A 92 -13.88 -7.41 -14.16
C LYS A 92 -13.33 -8.84 -14.00
N ARG A 93 -13.23 -9.63 -15.08
CA ARG A 93 -12.75 -11.02 -15.00
C ARG A 93 -11.26 -11.08 -14.67
N LEU A 94 -10.46 -10.34 -15.42
CA LEU A 94 -9.02 -10.26 -15.22
C LEU A 94 -8.70 -9.48 -13.93
N TYR A 95 -9.45 -8.41 -13.68
CA TYR A 95 -9.38 -7.66 -12.42
C TYR A 95 -9.57 -8.59 -11.22
N ASN A 96 -10.66 -9.36 -11.15
CA ASN A 96 -10.97 -10.23 -10.02
C ASN A 96 -9.90 -11.33 -9.83
N PHE A 97 -9.41 -11.90 -10.93
CA PHE A 97 -8.35 -12.91 -10.89
C PHE A 97 -7.05 -12.35 -10.29
N VAL A 98 -6.54 -11.23 -10.84
CA VAL A 98 -5.31 -10.60 -10.37
C VAL A 98 -5.50 -10.07 -8.94
N TYR A 99 -6.65 -9.49 -8.63
CA TYR A 99 -6.97 -9.00 -7.30
C TYR A 99 -6.93 -10.10 -6.24
N SER A 100 -7.55 -11.25 -6.52
CA SER A 100 -7.53 -12.40 -5.62
C SER A 100 -6.11 -12.92 -5.41
N PHE A 101 -5.33 -13.04 -6.48
CA PHE A 101 -3.94 -13.46 -6.41
C PHE A 101 -3.07 -12.51 -5.58
N VAL A 102 -3.16 -11.20 -5.84
CA VAL A 102 -2.42 -10.17 -5.11
C VAL A 102 -2.82 -10.16 -3.64
N ARG A 103 -4.12 -10.26 -3.33
CA ARG A 103 -4.63 -10.29 -1.95
C ARG A 103 -4.08 -11.49 -1.18
N LYS A 104 -4.12 -12.70 -1.76
CA LYS A 104 -3.59 -13.92 -1.12
C LYS A 104 -2.09 -13.80 -0.86
N LYS A 105 -1.32 -13.38 -1.87
CA LYS A 105 0.13 -13.21 -1.76
C LYS A 105 0.51 -12.12 -0.76
N PHE A 106 -0.24 -11.02 -0.73
CA PHE A 106 -0.07 -9.93 0.23
C PHE A 106 -0.30 -10.43 1.67
N GLY A 107 -1.42 -11.11 1.93
CA GLY A 107 -1.75 -11.63 3.26
C GLY A 107 -0.68 -12.57 3.81
N ILE A 108 -0.19 -13.51 2.99
CA ILE A 108 0.89 -14.43 3.38
C ILE A 108 2.17 -13.67 3.71
N LYS A 109 2.57 -12.68 2.90
CA LYS A 109 3.76 -11.87 3.16
C LYS A 109 3.61 -11.00 4.40
N ALA A 110 2.45 -10.39 4.60
CA ALA A 110 2.14 -9.57 5.76
C ALA A 110 2.18 -10.40 7.05
N ALA A 111 1.56 -11.59 7.07
CA ALA A 111 1.58 -12.49 8.22
C ALA A 111 3.00 -12.99 8.54
N ARG A 112 3.76 -13.43 7.52
CA ARG A 112 5.17 -13.83 7.71
C ARG A 112 6.04 -12.69 8.20
N PHE A 113 5.76 -11.46 7.76
CA PHE A 113 6.46 -10.28 8.23
C PHE A 113 6.11 -10.02 9.70
N ALA A 114 4.82 -9.96 10.04
CA ALA A 114 4.36 -9.74 11.41
C ALA A 114 4.88 -10.79 12.41
N HIS A 115 5.10 -12.04 11.98
CA HIS A 115 5.69 -13.08 12.82
C HIS A 115 7.19 -12.88 13.12
N LYS A 116 7.89 -12.04 12.34
CA LYS A 116 9.35 -11.84 12.43
C LYS A 116 9.77 -10.59 13.20
N ILE A 117 8.82 -9.76 13.61
CA ILE A 117 9.04 -8.47 14.27
C ILE A 117 8.43 -8.51 15.65
#